data_AF-A0A2V7SCX5-F1
#
_entry.id   AF-A0A2V7SCX5-F1
#
_cell.length_a   1.000
_cell.length_b   1.000
_cell.length_c   1.000
_cell.angle_alpha   90.00
_cell.angle_beta   90.00
_cell.angle_gamma   90.00
#
_symmetry.space_group_name_H-M   'P 1'
#
loop_
_entity.id
_entity.type
_entity.pdbx_description
1 polymer ?
#
loop_
_entity_poly.entity_id
_entity_poly.type
_entity_poly.pdbx_seq_one_letter_code
_entity_poly.pdbx_strand_id
1 'polypeptide(L)'
;MPPRPYILNELTWKTVRDTRYEVAVLPWGATEAHNLHLPYSTDNIETERIAALAARHASEHGARVVVLPVVPFGVNTGQLDIPLCLNMNPS
;
A
#
# COMPACT_ATOMS: atom_id res chain seq x y z
N MET A 1 8.54 18.08 6.25
CA MET A 1 7.46 18.40 5.29
C MET A 1 6.13 18.23 6.00
N PRO A 2 5.08 19.00 5.65
CA PRO A 2 3.74 18.78 6.20
C PRO A 2 3.20 17.40 5.76
N PRO A 3 2.30 16.78 6.56
CA PRO A 3 1.70 15.49 6.22
C PRO A 3 0.86 15.60 4.94
N ARG A 4 0.90 14.57 4.11
CA ARG A 4 0.14 14.47 2.86
C ARG A 4 -1.32 14.14 3.18
N PRO A 5 -2.30 14.96 2.77
CA PRO A 5 -3.71 14.81 3.17
C PRO A 5 -4.40 13.56 2.58
N TYR A 6 -3.72 12.87 1.67
CA TYR A 6 -4.18 11.68 0.96
C TYR A 6 -3.42 10.40 1.35
N ILE A 7 -2.54 10.42 2.36
CA ILE A 7 -1.77 9.24 2.81
C ILE A 7 -2.13 8.91 4.26
N LEU A 8 -2.91 7.86 4.50
CA LEU A 8 -3.44 7.54 5.83
C LEU A 8 -2.35 7.32 6.90
N ASN A 9 -1.20 6.75 6.51
CA ASN A 9 -0.04 6.55 7.39
C ASN A 9 0.51 7.85 8.02
N GLU A 10 0.19 9.01 7.44
CA GLU A 10 0.65 10.32 7.89
C GLU A 10 -0.43 11.12 8.63
N LEU A 11 -1.64 10.57 8.75
CA LEU A 11 -2.81 11.28 9.25
C LEU A 11 -3.20 10.83 10.65
N THR A 12 -3.91 11.71 11.33
CA THR A 12 -4.52 11.42 12.62
C THR A 12 -6.00 11.18 12.47
N TRP A 13 -6.61 10.51 13.46
CA TRP A 13 -8.06 10.35 13.53
C TRP A 13 -8.82 11.67 13.39
N LYS A 14 -8.31 12.78 13.97
CA LYS A 14 -8.94 14.10 13.83
C LYS A 14 -9.07 14.50 12.35
N THR A 15 -7.99 14.38 11.58
CA THR A 15 -8.00 14.70 10.15
C THR A 15 -9.00 13.83 9.38
N VAL A 16 -8.99 12.52 9.65
CA VAL A 16 -9.88 11.56 8.99
C VAL A 16 -11.35 11.84 9.33
N ARG A 17 -11.66 12.13 10.60
CA ARG A 17 -13.01 12.49 11.04
C ARG A 17 -13.51 13.76 10.37
N ASP A 18 -12.63 14.75 10.21
CA ASP A 18 -12.98 16.06 9.65
C ASP A 18 -12.92 16.07 8.10
N THR A 19 -12.53 14.95 7.47
CA THR A 19 -12.39 14.82 6.00
C THR A 19 -13.27 13.71 5.46
N ARG A 20 -14.15 14.03 4.51
CA ARG A 20 -14.93 13.02 3.78
C ARG A 20 -14.19 12.56 2.53
N TYR A 21 -13.57 11.39 2.60
CA TYR A 21 -12.99 10.72 1.43
C TYR A 21 -14.07 10.04 0.58
N GLU A 22 -13.88 10.03 -0.73
CA GLU A 22 -14.77 9.43 -1.74
C GLU A 22 -14.21 8.14 -2.31
N VAL A 23 -12.88 8.00 -2.33
CA VAL A 23 -12.18 6.82 -2.83
C VAL A 23 -11.10 6.42 -1.84
N ALA A 24 -11.05 5.14 -1.49
CA ALA A 24 -9.93 4.54 -0.78
C ALA A 24 -9.13 3.66 -1.74
N VAL A 25 -7.82 3.86 -1.76
CA VAL A 25 -6.88 3.01 -2.51
C VAL A 25 -6.15 2.16 -1.48
N LEU A 26 -6.28 0.83 -1.61
CA LEU A 26 -5.55 -0.13 -0.79
C LEU A 26 -4.35 -0.65 -1.59
N PRO A 27 -3.12 -0.22 -1.27
CA PRO A 27 -1.94 -0.88 -1.80
C PRO A 27 -1.89 -2.29 -1.22
N TRP A 28 -1.74 -3.29 -2.07
CA TRP A 28 -1.65 -4.69 -1.68
C TRP A 28 -0.50 -5.32 -2.43
N GLY A 29 0.46 -5.86 -1.69
CA GLY A 29 1.61 -6.59 -2.24
C GLY A 29 1.82 -7.90 -1.48
N ALA A 30 3.06 -8.36 -1.44
CA ALA A 30 3.44 -9.58 -0.75
C ALA A 30 4.81 -9.44 -0.07
N THR A 31 5.13 -10.45 0.73
CA THR A 31 6.48 -10.71 1.23
C THR A 31 6.96 -11.98 0.55
N GLU A 32 7.61 -11.84 -0.60
CA GLU A 32 7.98 -12.94 -1.49
C GLU A 32 9.33 -12.73 -2.20
N ALA A 33 9.99 -13.81 -2.57
CA ALA A 33 11.30 -13.73 -3.23
C ALA A 33 11.20 -13.19 -4.66
N HIS A 34 11.92 -12.09 -4.92
CA HIS A 34 12.04 -11.49 -6.25
C HIS A 34 13.42 -11.75 -6.86
N ASN A 35 13.71 -13.03 -7.16
CA ASN A 35 15.03 -13.46 -7.68
C ASN A 35 16.17 -13.05 -6.72
N LEU A 36 17.42 -12.98 -7.20
CA LEU A 36 18.61 -12.73 -6.37
C LEU A 36 18.95 -11.25 -6.17
N HIS A 37 18.22 -10.33 -6.82
CA HIS A 37 18.64 -8.94 -6.94
C HIS A 37 17.60 -7.92 -6.46
N LEU A 38 16.34 -8.33 -6.25
CA LEU A 38 15.30 -7.45 -5.74
C LEU A 38 14.90 -7.83 -4.31
N PRO A 39 14.42 -6.86 -3.51
CA PRO A 39 13.95 -7.11 -2.15
C PRO A 39 12.71 -8.01 -2.08
N TYR A 40 12.46 -8.60 -0.92
CA TYR A 40 11.24 -9.38 -0.64
C TYR A 40 9.95 -8.55 -0.65
N SER A 41 10.09 -7.23 -0.52
CA SER A 41 9.00 -6.27 -0.43
C SER A 41 8.81 -5.49 -1.72
N THR A 42 9.30 -6.00 -2.86
CA THR A 42 9.20 -5.32 -4.17
C THR A 42 7.77 -4.88 -4.43
N ASP A 43 6.81 -5.79 -4.30
CA ASP A 43 5.39 -5.50 -4.49
C ASP A 43 4.90 -4.34 -3.61
N ASN A 44 5.33 -4.32 -2.33
CA ASN A 44 4.93 -3.29 -1.38
C ASN A 44 5.53 -1.93 -1.77
N ILE A 45 6.82 -1.89 -2.09
CA ILE A 45 7.54 -0.66 -2.47
C ILE A 45 6.91 -0.05 -3.72
N GLU A 46 6.65 -0.87 -4.74
CA GLU A 46 6.09 -0.42 -6.01
C GLU A 46 4.64 0.06 -5.82
N THR A 47 3.79 -0.75 -5.19
CA THR A 47 2.37 -0.44 -5.03
C THR A 47 2.15 0.79 -4.14
N GLU A 48 2.91 0.93 -3.05
CA GLU A 48 2.87 2.13 -2.19
C GLU A 48 3.29 3.38 -2.96
N ARG A 49 4.37 3.29 -3.76
CA ARG A 49 4.88 4.43 -4.51
C ARG A 49 3.89 4.86 -5.60
N ILE A 50 3.35 3.91 -6.35
CA ILE A 50 2.37 4.17 -7.41
C ILE A 50 1.10 4.77 -6.80
N ALA A 51 0.54 4.17 -5.74
CA ALA A 51 -0.66 4.65 -5.09
C ALA A 51 -0.48 6.09 -4.56
N ALA A 52 0.66 6.38 -3.91
CA ALA A 52 0.94 7.71 -3.39
C ALA A 52 1.07 8.77 -4.50
N LEU A 53 1.71 8.44 -5.63
CA LEU A 53 1.86 9.36 -6.77
C LEU A 53 0.51 9.60 -7.48
N ALA A 54 -0.28 8.55 -7.68
CA ALA A 54 -1.62 8.65 -8.26
C ALA A 54 -2.56 9.47 -7.36
N ALA A 55 -2.55 9.21 -6.05
CA ALA A 55 -3.36 9.95 -5.08
C ALA A 55 -2.96 11.44 -5.00
N ARG A 56 -1.66 11.75 -5.07
CA ARG A 56 -1.20 13.14 -5.20
C ARG A 56 -1.82 13.80 -6.43
N HIS A 57 -1.67 13.18 -7.59
CA HIS A 57 -2.18 13.74 -8.84
C HIS A 57 -3.70 13.94 -8.79
N ALA A 58 -4.46 12.95 -8.30
CA ALA A 58 -5.90 13.07 -8.16
C ALA A 58 -6.30 14.16 -7.16
N SER A 59 -5.61 14.26 -6.02
CA SER A 59 -5.85 15.28 -4.99
C SER A 59 -5.56 16.69 -5.50
N GLU A 60 -4.51 16.88 -6.31
CA GLU A 60 -4.19 18.16 -6.97
C GLU A 60 -5.30 18.60 -7.94
N HIS A 61 -6.11 17.67 -8.45
CA HIS A 61 -7.27 17.92 -9.30
C HIS A 61 -8.61 17.91 -8.53
N GLY A 62 -8.56 18.00 -7.20
CA GLY A 62 -9.74 18.14 -6.34
C GLY A 62 -10.43 16.84 -5.94
N ALA A 63 -9.90 15.68 -6.31
CA ALA A 63 -10.45 14.40 -5.86
C ALA A 63 -10.16 14.17 -4.37
N ARG A 64 -11.12 13.60 -3.62
CA ARG A 64 -10.96 13.27 -2.20
C ARG A 64 -10.60 11.80 -2.05
N VAL A 65 -9.34 11.48 -2.29
CA VAL A 65 -8.79 10.12 -2.21
C VAL A 65 -7.94 9.93 -0.96
N VAL A 66 -7.96 8.71 -0.40
CA VAL A 66 -7.04 8.29 0.66
C VAL A 66 -6.34 6.99 0.27
N VAL A 67 -5.02 6.95 0.44
CA VAL A 67 -4.21 5.73 0.35
C VAL A 67 -4.12 5.10 1.73
N LEU A 68 -4.53 3.85 1.84
CA LEU A 68 -4.49 3.06 3.07
C LEU A 68 -3.08 2.48 3.31
N PRO A 69 -2.77 1.99 4.54
CA PRO A 69 -1.57 1.21 4.79
C PRO A 69 -1.51 -0.01 3.86
N VAL A 70 -0.30 -0.36 3.39
CA VAL A 70 -0.10 -1.53 2.54
C VAL A 70 -0.47 -2.83 3.26
N VAL A 71 -1.08 -3.76 2.53
CA VAL A 71 -1.22 -5.16 2.97
C VAL A 71 -0.05 -5.96 2.42
N PRO A 72 0.87 -6.46 3.27
CA PRO A 72 2.10 -7.11 2.83
C PRO A 72 1.96 -8.64 2.70
N PHE A 73 0.76 -9.13 2.41
CA PHE A 73 0.42 -10.56 2.41
C PHE A 73 -0.16 -11.00 1.07
N GLY A 74 0.54 -11.91 0.39
CA GLY A 74 0.09 -12.53 -0.86
C GLY A 74 -0.33 -14.00 -0.68
N VAL A 75 -0.86 -14.57 -1.76
CA VAL A 75 -1.11 -16.01 -1.86
C VAL A 75 0.13 -16.66 -2.48
N ASN A 76 0.99 -17.20 -1.62
CA ASN A 76 2.33 -17.70 -1.96
C ASN A 76 2.45 -19.22 -1.78
N THR A 77 1.37 -19.96 -2.06
CA THR A 77 1.31 -21.42 -1.86
C THR A 77 2.31 -22.19 -2.71
N GLY A 78 2.81 -21.60 -3.81
CA GLY A 78 3.84 -22.17 -4.66
C GLY A 78 5.29 -21.91 -4.21
N GLN A 79 5.50 -21.19 -3.10
CA GLN A 79 6.80 -20.75 -2.62
C GLN A 79 7.04 -21.11 -1.14
N LEU A 80 6.32 -22.10 -0.61
CA LEU A 80 6.40 -22.49 0.80
C LEU A 80 7.79 -23.00 1.23
N ASP A 81 8.59 -23.45 0.27
CA ASP A 81 9.97 -23.93 0.45
C ASP A 81 11.02 -22.80 0.37
N ILE A 82 10.62 -21.59 -0.03
CA ILE A 82 11.51 -20.43 -0.11
C ILE A 82 11.57 -19.75 1.27
N PRO A 83 12.76 -19.61 1.89
CA PRO A 83 12.89 -19.02 3.22
C PRO A 83 12.26 -17.63 3.29
N LEU A 84 11.52 -17.39 4.38
CA LEU A 84 10.92 -16.08 4.72
C LEU A 84 9.80 -15.57 3.80
N CYS A 85 9.37 -16.34 2.78
CA CYS A 85 8.13 -16.04 2.08
C CYS A 85 6.93 -16.19 3.02
N LEU A 86 6.05 -15.19 3.08
CA LEU A 86 4.83 -15.23 3.89
C LEU A 86 3.64 -15.59 2.99
N ASN A 87 2.98 -16.72 3.28
CA ASN A 87 1.77 -17.14 2.60
C ASN A 87 0.51 -16.83 3.42
N MET A 88 -0.46 -16.20 2.78
CA MET A 88 -1.84 -16.10 3.28
C MET A 88 -2.74 -16.96 2.40
N ASN A 89 -3.46 -17.90 3.01
CA ASN A 89 -4.45 -18.68 2.27
C ASN A 89 -5.67 -17.81 1.91
N PRO A 90 -6.30 -18.05 0.76
CA PRO A 90 -7.49 -17.31 0.34
C PRO A 90 -8.77 -17.64 1.14
N SER A 91 -8.72 -18.65 2.02
CA SER A 91 -9.81 -19.08 2.91
C SER A 91 -9.26 -19.80 4.14
#